data_AF-A0A819K5E7-F1
#
_entry.id   AF-A0A819K5E7-F1
#
_cell.length_a   1.000
_cell.length_b   1.000
_cell.length_c   1.000
_cell.angle_alpha   90.00
_cell.angle_beta   90.00
_cell.angle_gamma   90.00
#
_symmetry.space_group_name_H-M   'P 1'
#
loop_
_entity.id
_entity.type
_entity.pdbx_description
1 polymer ?
#
loop_
_entity_poly.entity_id
_entity_poly.type
_entity_poly.pdbx_seq_one_letter_code
_entity_poly.pdbx_strand_id
1 'polypeptide(L)'
;MEFAFPRTQNKLEAWHRRWKILIARSYVSIFTIIKQIQKEQNEVEMEIEMAMRGEPATKKHKEDENKESRIQNVIADRRNRSTMDFLRSMAHNLSF
;
A
#
# COMPACT_ATOMS: atom_id res chain seq x y z
N MET A 1 23.28 -3.90 0.31
CA MET A 1 22.07 -3.38 0.96
C MET A 1 20.89 -3.81 0.11
N GLU A 2 20.14 -4.83 0.54
CA GLU A 2 18.83 -5.12 -0.05
C GLU A 2 17.93 -3.92 0.26
N PHE A 3 17.50 -3.21 -0.77
CA PHE A 3 16.42 -2.23 -0.62
C PHE A 3 15.17 -3.03 -0.23
N ALA A 4 14.75 -2.88 1.03
CA ALA A 4 13.51 -3.45 1.54
C ALA A 4 12.32 -2.74 0.88
N PHE A 5 12.10 -3.02 -0.41
CA PHE A 5 10.89 -2.59 -1.09
C PHE A 5 9.70 -3.29 -0.41
N PRO A 6 8.64 -2.57 -0.04
CA PRO A 6 7.46 -3.18 0.57
C PRO A 6 6.92 -4.26 -0.38
N ARG A 7 6.70 -5.46 0.19
CA ARG A 7 6.36 -6.71 -0.53
C ARG A 7 5.07 -6.62 -1.37
N THR A 8 4.25 -5.59 -1.14
CA THR A 8 3.02 -5.32 -1.89
C THR A 8 3.23 -4.12 -2.81
N GLN A 9 3.37 -4.39 -4.11
CA GLN A 9 3.33 -3.38 -5.17
C GLN A 9 1.89 -2.99 -5.54
N ASN A 10 0.88 -3.23 -4.69
CA ASN A 10 -0.54 -3.02 -5.00
C ASN A 10 -0.84 -1.65 -5.62
N LYS A 11 -0.22 -0.56 -5.12
CA LYS A 11 -0.35 0.78 -5.72
C LYS A 11 0.23 0.82 -7.14
N LEU A 12 1.42 0.26 -7.36
CA LEU A 12 2.10 0.23 -8.66
C LEU A 12 1.42 -0.75 -9.64
N GLU A 13 0.90 -1.87 -9.17
CA GLU A 13 0.07 -2.80 -9.94
C GLU A 13 -1.27 -2.18 -10.33
N ALA A 14 -1.93 -1.47 -9.40
CA ALA A 14 -3.17 -0.74 -9.68
C ALA A 14 -2.93 0.39 -10.68
N TRP A 15 -1.82 1.13 -10.52
CA TRP A 15 -1.37 2.12 -11.48
C TRP A 15 -1.13 1.50 -12.85
N HIS A 16 -0.34 0.43 -12.94
CA HIS A 16 -0.05 -0.26 -14.19
C HIS A 16 -1.32 -0.83 -14.85
N ARG A 17 -2.28 -1.35 -14.06
CA ARG A 17 -3.59 -1.80 -14.54
C ARG A 17 -4.40 -0.63 -15.09
N ARG A 18 -4.45 0.51 -14.40
CA ARG A 18 -5.09 1.74 -14.88
C ARG A 18 -4.46 2.21 -16.19
N TRP A 19 -3.14 2.15 -16.29
CA TRP A 19 -2.40 2.45 -17.53
C TRP A 19 -2.76 1.52 -18.68
N LYS A 20 -2.81 0.20 -18.43
CA LYS A 20 -3.26 -0.77 -19.44
C LYS A 20 -4.67 -0.46 -19.91
N ILE A 21 -5.61 -0.14 -19.02
CA ILE A 21 -6.99 0.23 -19.39
C ILE A 21 -6.99 1.52 -20.21
N LEU A 22 -6.17 2.50 -19.85
CA LEU A 22 -6.11 3.78 -20.53
C LEU A 22 -5.57 3.57 -21.95
N ILE A 23 -4.39 2.96 -22.10
CA ILE A 23 -3.73 2.67 -23.39
C ILE A 23 -4.55 1.70 -24.27
N ALA A 24 -5.27 0.76 -23.67
CA ALA A 24 -6.13 -0.17 -24.40
C ALA A 24 -7.38 0.49 -25.02
N ARG A 25 -7.67 1.77 -24.69
CA ARG A 25 -8.67 2.54 -25.45
C ARG A 25 -8.09 2.87 -26.81
N SER A 26 -8.80 2.47 -27.87
CA SER A 26 -8.45 2.81 -29.24
C SER A 26 -8.20 4.34 -29.34
N TYR A 27 -6.96 4.72 -29.66
CA TYR A 27 -6.49 6.10 -29.87
C TYR A 27 -6.37 7.02 -28.63
N VAL A 28 -5.61 6.63 -27.60
CA VAL A 28 -5.17 7.59 -26.57
C VAL A 28 -4.19 8.61 -27.17
N SER A 29 -4.51 9.90 -27.09
CA SER A 29 -3.58 10.95 -27.51
C SER A 29 -2.40 11.09 -26.54
N ILE A 30 -1.23 11.50 -27.05
CA ILE A 30 -0.05 11.84 -26.22
C ILE A 30 -0.41 12.90 -25.16
N PHE A 31 -1.29 13.85 -25.49
CA PHE A 31 -1.79 14.84 -24.53
C PHE A 31 -2.55 14.20 -23.36
N THR A 32 -3.35 13.16 -23.64
CA THR A 32 -4.05 12.40 -22.60
C THR A 32 -3.06 11.69 -21.69
N ILE A 33 -2.01 11.09 -22.25
CA ILE A 33 -0.93 10.43 -21.50
C ILE A 33 -0.24 11.43 -20.57
N ILE A 34 0.20 12.58 -21.09
CA ILE A 34 0.86 13.63 -20.31
C ILE A 34 -0.02 14.10 -19.16
N LYS A 35 -1.32 14.35 -19.42
CA LYS A 35 -2.26 14.76 -18.36
C LYS A 35 -2.41 13.71 -17.26
N GLN A 36 -2.38 12.42 -17.58
CA GLN A 36 -2.45 11.37 -16.58
C GLN A 36 -1.17 11.27 -15.74
N ILE A 37 0.00 11.47 -16.37
CA ILE A 37 1.28 11.53 -15.64
C ILE A 37 1.29 12.71 -14.67
N GLN A 38 0.90 13.91 -15.14
CA GLN A 38 0.82 15.10 -14.29
C GLN A 38 -0.16 14.91 -13.13
N LYS A 39 -1.31 14.29 -13.37
CA LYS A 39 -2.29 13.98 -12.33
C LYS A 39 -1.68 13.07 -11.25
N GLU A 40 -0.98 12.02 -11.67
CA GLU A 40 -0.32 11.09 -10.74
C GLU A 40 0.77 11.79 -9.92
N GLN A 41 1.61 12.61 -10.57
CA GLN A 41 2.65 13.36 -9.89
C GLN A 41 2.05 14.27 -8.80
N ASN A 42 0.98 15.01 -9.12
CA ASN A 42 0.31 15.88 -8.16
C ASN A 42 -0.28 15.09 -6.97
N GLU A 43 -0.87 13.91 -7.23
CA GLU A 43 -1.39 13.03 -6.17
C GLU A 43 -0.26 12.54 -5.25
N VAL A 44 0.89 12.16 -5.81
CA VAL A 44 2.06 11.71 -5.04
C VAL A 44 2.68 12.84 -4.22
N GLU A 45 2.85 14.03 -4.82
CA GLU A 45 3.39 15.20 -4.11
C GLU A 45 2.49 15.61 -2.93
N MET A 46 1.17 15.56 -3.12
CA MET A 46 0.21 15.80 -2.05
C MET A 46 0.31 14.74 -0.93
N GLU A 47 0.40 13.45 -1.27
CA GLU A 47 0.62 12.39 -0.26
C GLU A 47 1.92 12.61 0.54
N ILE A 48 3.00 13.03 -0.13
CA ILE A 48 4.28 13.35 0.50
C ILE A 48 4.13 14.53 1.47
N GLU A 49 3.51 15.63 1.03
CA GLU A 49 3.28 16.82 1.86
C GLU A 49 2.43 16.51 3.09
N MET A 50 1.35 15.74 2.93
CA MET A 50 0.52 15.28 4.04
C MET A 50 1.34 14.46 5.05
N ALA A 51 2.16 13.53 4.56
CA ALA A 51 3.03 12.73 5.41
C ALA A 51 4.07 13.59 6.16
N MET A 52 4.67 14.57 5.49
CA MET A 52 5.63 15.50 6.08
C MET A 52 5.01 16.39 7.17
N ARG A 53 3.74 16.75 7.03
CA ARG A 53 2.97 17.50 8.04
C ARG A 53 2.51 16.63 9.22
N GLY A 54 2.71 15.32 9.15
CA GLY A 54 2.19 14.38 10.13
C GLY A 54 0.67 14.23 10.08
N GLU A 55 0.04 14.58 8.95
CA GLU A 55 -1.39 14.31 8.77
C GLU A 55 -1.62 12.79 8.77
N PRO A 56 -2.72 12.33 9.39
CA PRO A 56 -3.07 10.93 9.35
C PRO A 56 -3.29 10.52 7.89
N ALA A 57 -2.74 9.37 7.51
CA ALA A 57 -2.97 8.80 6.19
C ALA A 57 -4.48 8.65 5.94
N THR A 58 -4.86 8.64 4.66
CA THR A 58 -6.23 8.36 4.24
C THR A 58 -6.75 7.11 4.95
N LYS A 59 -7.97 7.25 5.49
CA LYS A 59 -8.59 6.24 6.35
C LYS A 59 -8.60 4.90 5.63
N LYS A 60 -7.96 3.89 6.22
CA LYS A 60 -7.92 2.54 5.64
C LYS A 60 -9.30 1.91 5.81
N HIS A 61 -9.57 0.84 5.07
CA HIS A 61 -10.77 0.06 5.34
C HIS A 61 -10.69 -0.46 6.78
N LYS A 62 -11.80 -0.41 7.52
CA LYS A 62 -11.82 -0.75 8.95
C LYS A 62 -11.28 -2.16 9.23
N GLU A 63 -11.49 -3.07 8.31
CA GLU A 63 -10.98 -4.45 8.39
C GLU A 63 -9.45 -4.51 8.28
N ASP A 64 -8.86 -3.71 7.38
CA ASP A 64 -7.40 -3.59 7.24
C ASP A 64 -6.77 -2.95 8.49
N GLU A 65 -7.41 -1.92 9.05
CA GLU A 65 -6.98 -1.28 10.30
C GLU A 65 -6.98 -2.29 11.47
N ASN A 66 -8.05 -3.07 11.60
CA ASN A 66 -8.18 -4.10 12.63
C ASN A 66 -7.11 -5.19 12.47
N LYS A 67 -6.86 -5.63 11.22
CA LYS A 67 -5.85 -6.64 10.91
C LYS A 67 -4.45 -6.13 11.23
N GLU A 68 -4.12 -4.90 10.87
CA GLU A 68 -2.85 -4.27 11.19
C GLU A 68 -2.66 -4.11 12.70
N SER A 69 -3.68 -3.64 13.42
CA SER A 69 -3.64 -3.54 14.89
C SER A 69 -3.40 -4.91 15.54
N ARG A 70 -4.07 -5.97 15.08
CA ARG A 70 -3.84 -7.35 15.56
C ARG A 70 -2.41 -7.80 15.31
N ILE A 71 -1.85 -7.54 14.12
CA ILE A 71 -0.45 -7.89 13.78
C ILE A 71 0.52 -7.12 14.68
N GLN A 72 0.31 -5.81 14.86
CA GLN A 72 1.15 -4.97 15.72
C GLN A 72 1.13 -5.47 17.17
N ASN A 73 -0.02 -5.88 17.69
CA ASN A 73 -0.13 -6.45 19.03
C ASN A 73 0.67 -7.77 19.16
N VAL A 74 0.63 -8.64 18.14
CA VAL A 74 1.42 -9.89 18.12
C VAL A 74 2.92 -9.61 18.06
N ILE A 75 3.34 -8.57 17.33
CA ILE A 75 4.75 -8.15 17.23
C ILE A 75 5.22 -7.52 18.54
N ALA A 76 4.43 -6.63 19.15
CA ALA A 76 4.75 -6.01 20.43
C ALA A 76 4.96 -7.05 21.54
N ASP A 77 4.18 -8.14 21.50
CA ASP A 77 4.24 -9.24 22.45
C ASP A 77 5.23 -10.35 22.05
N ARG A 78 6.07 -10.14 21.03
CA ARG A 78 6.97 -11.17 20.48
C ARG A 78 7.86 -11.84 21.52
N ARG A 79 8.38 -11.06 22.48
CA ARG A 79 9.32 -11.54 23.51
C ARG A 79 8.68 -12.48 24.54
N ASN A 80 7.37 -12.40 24.72
CA ASN A 80 6.63 -13.23 25.67
C ASN A 80 6.03 -14.49 25.03
N ARG A 81 6.28 -14.71 23.73
CA ARG A 81 5.74 -15.85 22.97
C ARG A 81 6.82 -16.82 22.55
N SER A 82 6.47 -18.11 22.60
CA SER A 82 7.26 -19.12 21.90
C SER A 82 7.31 -18.80 20.40
N THR A 83 8.39 -19.20 19.73
CA THR A 83 8.52 -19.00 18.28
C THR A 83 7.35 -19.64 17.51
N MET A 84 6.86 -20.80 17.96
CA MET A 84 5.73 -21.47 17.31
C MET A 84 4.41 -20.72 17.49
N ASP A 85 4.14 -20.18 18.68
CA ASP A 85 2.88 -19.45 18.94
C ASP A 85 2.87 -18.09 18.23
N PHE A 86 4.04 -17.45 18.14
CA PHE A 86 4.21 -16.26 17.30
C PHE A 86 3.91 -16.57 15.82
N LEU A 87 4.51 -17.62 15.26
CA LEU A 87 4.29 -18.00 13.85
C LEU A 87 2.83 -18.39 13.57
N ARG A 88 2.18 -19.14 14.46
CA ARG A 88 0.74 -19.46 14.34
C ARG A 88 -0.13 -18.21 14.41
N SER A 89 0.16 -17.31 15.34
CA SER A 89 -0.56 -16.04 15.47
C SER A 89 -0.42 -15.20 14.20
N MET A 90 0.79 -15.13 13.63
CA MET A 90 1.03 -14.45 12.36
C MET A 90 0.28 -15.11 11.21
N ALA A 91 0.34 -16.44 11.09
CA ALA A 91 -0.36 -17.19 10.04
C ALA A 91 -1.88 -16.92 10.06
N HIS A 92 -2.50 -16.92 11.24
CA HIS A 92 -3.94 -16.65 11.40
C HIS A 92 -4.34 -15.24 10.94
N ASN A 93 -3.43 -14.26 11.03
CA ASN A 93 -3.67 -12.90 10.53
C ASN A 93 -3.43 -12.77 9.02
N LEU A 94 -2.72 -13.70 8.39
CA LEU A 94 -2.45 -13.67 6.95
C LEU A 94 -3.46 -14.47 6.13
N SER A 95 -4.10 -15.48 6.73
CA SER A 95 -5.07 -16.37 6.06
C SER A 95 -6.49 -15.80 5.92
N PHE A 96 -6.76 -14.61 6.46
CA PHE A 96 -8.02 -13.86 6.33
C PHE A 96 -7.73 -12.40 6.00
#